data_AF-A0A0R3MND2-F1
#
_entry.id   AF-A0A0R3MND2-F1
#
_cell.length_a   1.000
_cell.length_b   1.000
_cell.length_c   1.000
_cell.angle_alpha   90.00
_cell.angle_beta   90.00
_cell.angle_gamma   90.00
#
_symmetry.space_group_name_H-M   'P 1'
#
loop_
_entity.id
_entity.type
_entity.pdbx_description
1 polymer ?
#
loop_
_entity_poly.entity_id
_entity_poly.type
_entity_poly.pdbx_seq_one_letter_code
_entity_poly.pdbx_strand_id
1 'polypeptide(L)'
;MLGLLTLPIELLRLAFYTFHGLVDALRGRNRLRSEFTVLINASREAVWRLGAADRVVLDGPPVMEISSEPLPGSDGLWLTRITVSGQPQVQAVSCRLEHDETKGIARVRLVAHPLSKPPEGGRDVESGLIVEATPEGTTALTLFNELTVRSFRDRINYPVAPRRMANLIKQRCEKDAGTHSRLAALGNHGLLLSAVALLSFCYLFGWKLGLLLAIVIVVHEAGHVAAMLVTGVGVRGIYLIPFFGGAAVPKKAYRTEGRLGFIALMGPGLSLIPTLGLFALYRSTGDIQLRHAVEMFAVVNASNLLPIYPLDGGMILNALIGAVSRKSALIVGWIGVLIGLGLAIYLQSFLIGIPFLLFALQRYLMGSQTVELERLSIGNGIALALASVAAFVLYVLIITALMAKHVRIP
;
A
#
# COMPACT_ATOMS: atom_id res chain seq x y z
N MET A 1 -9.48 -13.81 16.60
CA MET A 1 -9.71 -14.61 15.37
C MET A 1 -10.22 -13.77 14.19
N LEU A 2 -11.18 -12.84 14.36
CA LEU A 2 -11.73 -12.03 13.26
C LEU A 2 -10.71 -11.19 12.47
N GLY A 3 -9.61 -10.76 13.11
CA GLY A 3 -8.52 -10.02 12.45
C GLY A 3 -7.80 -10.77 11.31
N LEU A 4 -7.65 -12.11 11.43
CA LEU A 4 -7.04 -12.96 10.39
C LEU A 4 -7.83 -12.95 9.08
N LEU A 5 -9.16 -12.83 9.20
CA LEU A 5 -10.05 -12.88 8.05
C LEU A 5 -10.21 -11.52 7.37
N THR A 6 -9.68 -10.43 7.95
CA THR A 6 -9.84 -9.09 7.37
C THR A 6 -9.30 -9.02 5.94
N LEU A 7 -8.06 -9.44 5.71
CA LEU A 7 -7.44 -9.39 4.38
C LEU A 7 -8.10 -10.36 3.39
N PRO A 8 -8.36 -11.64 3.71
CA PRO A 8 -9.14 -12.54 2.85
C PRO A 8 -10.54 -12.01 2.52
N ILE A 9 -11.24 -11.43 3.51
CA ILE A 9 -12.58 -10.85 3.29
C ILE A 9 -12.49 -9.62 2.38
N GLU A 10 -11.49 -8.74 2.55
CA GLU A 10 -11.31 -7.59 1.67
C GLU A 10 -10.94 -8.02 0.24
N LEU A 11 -10.14 -9.06 0.06
CA LEU A 11 -9.86 -9.63 -1.27
C LEU A 11 -11.12 -10.24 -1.91
N LEU A 12 -11.92 -11.00 -1.14
CA LEU A 12 -13.20 -11.54 -1.61
C LEU A 12 -14.18 -10.43 -1.99
N ARG A 13 -14.19 -9.32 -1.25
CA ARG A 13 -15.00 -8.14 -1.61
C ARG A 13 -14.53 -7.46 -2.88
N LEU A 14 -13.21 -7.30 -3.05
CA LEU A 14 -12.66 -6.77 -4.30
C LEU A 14 -13.04 -7.66 -5.49
N ALA A 15 -12.97 -8.99 -5.32
CA ALA A 15 -13.44 -9.93 -6.33
C ALA A 15 -14.94 -9.78 -6.61
N PHE A 16 -15.76 -9.64 -5.56
CA PHE A 16 -17.20 -9.41 -5.68
C PHE A 16 -17.51 -8.11 -6.44
N TYR A 17 -16.89 -6.97 -6.09
CA TYR A 17 -17.12 -5.71 -6.80
C TYR A 17 -16.60 -5.74 -8.24
N THR A 18 -15.51 -6.47 -8.49
CA THR A 18 -15.01 -6.70 -9.85
C THR A 18 -16.02 -7.48 -10.68
N PHE A 19 -16.56 -8.57 -10.12
CA PHE A 19 -17.58 -9.38 -10.78
C PHE A 19 -18.88 -8.61 -10.99
N HIS A 20 -19.38 -7.91 -9.97
CA HIS A 20 -20.57 -7.07 -10.07
C HIS A 20 -20.38 -5.96 -11.11
N GLY A 21 -19.20 -5.31 -11.11
CA GLY A 21 -18.84 -4.30 -12.09
C GLY A 21 -18.80 -4.85 -13.52
N LEU A 22 -18.36 -6.11 -13.72
CA LEU A 22 -18.40 -6.79 -15.01
C LEU A 22 -19.85 -7.02 -15.46
N VAL A 23 -20.72 -7.52 -14.58
CA VAL A 23 -22.14 -7.71 -14.87
C VAL A 23 -22.80 -6.37 -15.23
N ASP A 24 -22.51 -5.30 -14.50
CA ASP A 24 -23.04 -3.97 -14.81
C ASP A 24 -22.57 -3.44 -16.16
N ALA A 25 -21.29 -3.63 -16.47
CA ALA A 25 -20.73 -3.23 -17.76
C ALA A 25 -21.38 -3.99 -18.92
N LEU A 26 -21.55 -5.31 -18.78
CA LEU A 26 -22.22 -6.15 -19.78
C LEU A 26 -23.70 -5.78 -19.96
N ARG A 27 -24.36 -5.33 -18.89
CA ARG A 27 -25.77 -4.87 -18.92
C ARG A 27 -25.93 -3.39 -19.32
N GLY A 28 -24.85 -2.69 -19.66
CA GLY A 28 -24.89 -1.26 -20.01
C GLY A 28 -25.30 -0.32 -18.86
N ARG A 29 -25.25 -0.78 -17.61
CA ARG A 29 -25.63 0.03 -16.43
C ARG A 29 -24.51 1.01 -16.10
N ASN A 30 -24.73 2.28 -16.43
CA ASN A 30 -23.72 3.33 -16.26
C ASN A 30 -23.93 4.20 -15.01
N ARG A 31 -25.11 4.14 -14.38
CA ARG A 31 -25.35 4.78 -13.07
C ARG A 31 -25.07 3.76 -11.96
N LEU A 32 -24.21 4.14 -11.02
CA LEU A 32 -23.84 3.33 -9.86
C LEU A 32 -24.22 4.09 -8.61
N ARG A 33 -25.02 3.45 -7.75
CA ARG A 33 -25.25 3.90 -6.38
C ARG A 33 -24.60 2.89 -5.44
N SER A 34 -23.74 3.38 -4.55
CA SER A 34 -23.14 2.58 -3.49
C SER A 34 -23.37 3.25 -2.17
N GLU A 35 -23.85 2.48 -1.20
CA GLU A 35 -24.03 2.92 0.18
C GLU A 35 -23.43 1.90 1.13
N PHE A 36 -22.90 2.38 2.25
CA PHE A 36 -22.35 1.54 3.29
C PHE A 36 -22.76 2.10 4.65
N THR A 37 -23.47 1.28 5.42
CA THR A 37 -23.91 1.61 6.77
C THR A 37 -23.06 0.88 7.80
N VAL A 38 -22.67 1.61 8.83
CA VAL A 38 -21.96 1.06 9.98
C VAL A 38 -22.60 1.56 11.27
N LEU A 39 -22.74 0.66 12.24
CA LEU A 39 -23.14 1.02 13.60
C LEU A 39 -21.92 1.50 14.37
N ILE A 40 -22.05 2.62 15.08
CA ILE A 40 -20.99 3.27 15.84
C ILE A 40 -21.46 3.38 17.29
N ASN A 41 -20.66 2.86 18.21
CA ASN A 41 -20.95 2.96 19.64
C ASN A 41 -20.54 4.35 20.18
N ALA A 42 -21.22 5.39 19.70
CA ALA A 42 -21.05 6.78 20.11
C ALA A 42 -22.37 7.53 19.91
N SER A 43 -22.51 8.70 20.55
CA SER A 43 -23.71 9.53 20.41
C SER A 43 -23.87 10.07 18.98
N ARG A 44 -25.12 10.31 18.57
CA ARG A 44 -25.46 10.85 17.25
C ARG A 44 -24.72 12.17 16.97
N GLU A 45 -24.68 13.05 17.96
CA GLU A 45 -23.98 14.33 17.90
C GLU A 45 -22.47 14.16 17.68
N ALA A 46 -21.85 13.19 18.37
CA ALA A 46 -20.42 12.92 18.19
C ALA A 46 -20.10 12.40 16.78
N VAL A 47 -20.96 11.53 16.23
CA VAL A 47 -20.81 11.03 14.85
C VAL A 47 -21.05 12.14 13.83
N TRP A 48 -22.09 12.95 14.00
CA TRP A 48 -22.37 14.09 13.14
C TRP A 48 -21.22 15.10 13.14
N ARG A 49 -20.76 15.51 14.33
CA ARG A 49 -19.67 16.47 14.49
C ARG A 49 -18.38 16.02 13.80
N LEU A 50 -18.08 14.72 13.81
CA LEU A 50 -16.89 14.20 13.13
C LEU A 50 -17.11 14.02 11.63
N GLY A 51 -18.26 13.47 11.22
CA GLY A 51 -18.55 13.13 9.82
C GLY A 51 -18.83 14.36 8.94
N ALA A 52 -19.47 15.38 9.50
CA ALA A 52 -19.86 16.60 8.79
C ALA A 52 -18.88 17.77 9.00
N ALA A 53 -17.75 17.54 9.70
CA ALA A 53 -16.74 18.57 9.94
C ALA A 53 -16.09 19.06 8.63
N ASP A 54 -15.90 20.38 8.55
CA ASP A 54 -15.13 21.01 7.47
C ASP A 54 -13.65 20.57 7.49
N ARG A 55 -13.12 20.17 8.64
CA ARG A 55 -11.78 19.57 8.73
C ARG A 55 -11.76 18.41 9.70
N VAL A 56 -11.28 17.25 9.23
CA VAL A 56 -11.15 16.05 10.04
C VAL A 56 -9.82 15.34 9.76
N VAL A 57 -9.19 14.86 10.84
CA VAL A 57 -8.02 13.98 10.78
C VAL A 57 -8.43 12.62 11.36
N LEU A 58 -8.43 11.61 10.50
CA LEU A 58 -8.77 10.24 10.85
C LEU A 58 -7.49 9.44 11.12
N ASP A 59 -7.32 9.04 12.38
CA ASP A 59 -6.25 8.16 12.82
C ASP A 59 -6.49 6.75 12.27
N GLY A 60 -5.75 6.36 11.24
CA GLY A 60 -5.76 4.99 10.73
C GLY A 60 -4.46 4.64 10.03
N PRO A 61 -4.23 3.37 9.69
CA PRO A 61 -3.26 3.04 8.66
C PRO A 61 -3.96 3.07 7.28
N PRO A 62 -3.74 4.08 6.42
CA PRO A 62 -3.04 5.35 6.59
C PRO A 62 -3.86 6.50 7.16
N VAL A 63 -3.15 7.46 7.78
CA VAL A 63 -3.72 8.71 8.31
C VAL A 63 -4.33 9.46 7.15
N MET A 64 -5.59 9.87 7.32
CA MET A 64 -6.34 10.59 6.31
C MET A 64 -6.75 11.93 6.88
N GLU A 65 -6.41 13.00 6.17
CA GLU A 65 -6.86 14.35 6.49
C GLU A 65 -7.79 14.82 5.38
N ILE A 66 -8.95 15.32 5.77
CA ILE A 66 -9.96 15.87 4.87
C ILE A 66 -10.16 17.31 5.32
N SER A 67 -10.03 18.24 4.39
CA SER A 67 -10.40 19.64 4.60
C SER A 67 -11.34 20.09 3.49
N SER A 68 -12.34 20.88 3.87
CA SER A 68 -13.36 21.45 3.01
C SER A 68 -13.49 22.92 3.37
N GLU A 69 -13.23 23.80 2.41
CA GLU A 69 -13.27 25.25 2.60
C GLU A 69 -14.17 25.89 1.54
N PRO A 70 -14.90 26.98 1.87
CA PRO A 70 -15.67 27.71 0.88
C PRO A 70 -14.72 28.31 -0.16
N LEU A 71 -15.10 28.25 -1.44
CA LEU A 71 -14.28 28.78 -2.53
C LEU A 71 -14.43 30.31 -2.58
N PRO A 72 -13.35 31.11 -2.42
CA PRO A 72 -13.45 32.56 -2.46
C PRO A 72 -13.99 33.06 -3.80
N GLY A 73 -15.01 33.92 -3.76
CA GLY A 73 -15.60 34.52 -4.97
C GLY A 73 -16.56 33.60 -5.74
N SER A 74 -17.04 32.51 -5.14
CA SER A 74 -18.08 31.65 -5.72
C SER A 74 -19.14 31.31 -4.69
N ASP A 75 -20.39 31.69 -4.94
CA ASP A 75 -21.49 31.41 -4.02
C ASP A 75 -21.81 29.90 -3.98
N GLY A 76 -21.79 29.33 -2.78
CA GLY A 76 -22.20 27.94 -2.52
C GLY A 76 -21.22 26.85 -2.94
N LEU A 77 -20.04 27.20 -3.48
CA LEU A 77 -19.00 26.23 -3.86
C LEU A 77 -18.00 25.98 -2.73
N TRP A 78 -17.62 24.72 -2.59
CA TRP A 78 -16.68 24.23 -1.58
C TRP A 78 -15.56 23.44 -2.22
N LEU A 79 -14.33 23.69 -1.80
CA LEU A 79 -13.15 22.95 -2.23
C LEU A 79 -12.78 21.93 -1.16
N THR A 80 -12.95 20.65 -1.48
CA THR A 80 -12.54 19.54 -0.63
C THR A 80 -11.17 19.01 -1.06
N ARG A 81 -10.24 18.89 -0.11
CA ARG A 81 -8.93 18.27 -0.27
C ARG A 81 -8.82 17.07 0.66
N ILE A 82 -8.49 15.92 0.10
CA ILE A 82 -8.19 14.70 0.86
C ILE A 82 -6.71 14.40 0.71
N THR A 83 -6.01 14.35 1.83
CA THR A 83 -4.62 13.90 1.90
C THR A 83 -4.52 12.57 2.65
N VAL A 84 -3.64 11.69 2.19
CA VAL A 84 -3.38 10.38 2.79
C VAL A 84 -1.90 10.24 3.08
N SER A 85 -1.53 10.03 4.35
CA SER A 85 -0.14 10.05 4.83
C SER A 85 0.63 11.31 4.39
N GLY A 86 -0.06 12.45 4.32
CA GLY A 86 0.51 13.74 3.90
C GLY A 86 0.60 13.94 2.38
N GLN A 87 0.06 13.04 1.56
CA GLN A 87 0.02 13.21 0.10
C GLN A 87 -1.38 13.59 -0.38
N PRO A 88 -1.52 14.60 -1.24
CA PRO A 88 -2.80 14.92 -1.86
C PRO A 88 -3.28 13.74 -2.72
N GLN A 89 -4.46 13.22 -2.41
CA GLN A 89 -5.13 12.15 -3.15
C GLN A 89 -6.36 12.67 -3.88
N VAL A 90 -7.16 13.53 -3.27
CA VAL A 90 -8.35 14.07 -3.92
C VAL A 90 -8.37 15.58 -3.77
N GLN A 91 -8.70 16.26 -4.85
CA GLN A 91 -9.02 17.66 -4.86
C GLN A 91 -10.28 17.80 -5.71
N ALA A 92 -11.38 18.22 -5.12
CA ALA A 92 -12.67 18.31 -5.82
C ALA A 92 -13.44 19.53 -5.34
N VAL A 93 -14.05 20.25 -6.29
CA VAL A 93 -15.02 21.29 -6.01
C VAL A 93 -16.41 20.67 -6.00
N SER A 94 -17.20 21.04 -5.00
CA SER A 94 -18.55 20.56 -4.82
C SER A 94 -19.50 21.69 -4.46
N CYS A 95 -20.77 21.51 -4.80
CA CYS A 95 -21.88 22.33 -4.33
C CYS A 95 -22.58 21.58 -3.20
N ARG A 96 -22.87 22.27 -2.10
CA ARG A 96 -23.59 21.71 -0.96
C ARG A 96 -25.08 21.69 -1.28
N LEU A 97 -25.66 20.50 -1.39
CA LEU A 97 -27.09 20.33 -1.70
C LEU A 97 -27.94 20.39 -0.44
N GLU A 98 -27.48 19.76 0.63
CA GLU A 98 -28.17 19.72 1.92
C GLU A 98 -27.13 19.60 3.03
N HIS A 99 -27.34 20.30 4.14
CA HIS A 99 -26.52 20.18 5.34
C HIS A 99 -27.40 20.51 6.53
N ASP A 100 -28.06 19.49 7.06
CA ASP A 100 -29.07 19.61 8.09
C ASP A 100 -28.75 18.66 9.23
N GLU A 101 -28.28 19.24 10.34
CA GLU A 101 -27.96 18.51 11.57
C GLU A 101 -29.20 17.87 12.21
N THR A 102 -30.35 18.53 12.11
CA THR A 102 -31.60 18.04 12.71
C THR A 102 -32.07 16.77 12.01
N LYS A 103 -31.96 16.71 10.68
CA LYS A 103 -32.21 15.50 9.89
C LYS A 103 -31.04 14.52 9.90
N GLY A 104 -29.83 14.97 10.25
CA GLY A 104 -28.61 14.18 10.18
C GLY A 104 -28.19 13.88 8.75
N ILE A 105 -28.46 14.78 7.80
CA ILE A 105 -28.18 14.59 6.37
C ILE A 105 -27.21 15.66 5.89
N ALA A 106 -26.08 15.25 5.33
CA ALA A 106 -25.21 16.13 4.55
C ALA A 106 -24.96 15.56 3.15
N ARG A 107 -25.22 16.36 2.13
CA ARG A 107 -25.15 15.98 0.72
C ARG A 107 -24.39 17.02 -0.08
N VAL A 108 -23.50 16.54 -0.92
CA VAL A 108 -22.73 17.36 -1.84
C VAL A 108 -22.80 16.78 -3.25
N ARG A 109 -22.77 17.65 -4.25
CA ARG A 109 -22.62 17.27 -5.66
C ARG A 109 -21.29 17.81 -6.15
N LEU A 110 -20.45 16.96 -6.71
CA LEU A 110 -19.21 17.43 -7.33
C LEU A 110 -19.53 18.22 -8.59
N VAL A 111 -18.80 19.31 -8.80
CA VAL A 111 -18.98 20.23 -9.92
C VAL A 111 -17.70 20.23 -10.76
N ALA A 112 -17.87 20.31 -12.08
CA ALA A 112 -16.76 20.53 -12.99
C ALA A 112 -16.13 21.90 -12.71
N HIS A 113 -14.86 21.90 -12.31
CA HIS A 113 -14.14 23.10 -11.93
C HIS A 113 -12.63 22.92 -12.20
N PRO A 114 -11.90 23.94 -12.68
CA PRO A 114 -10.45 23.84 -12.94
C PRO A 114 -9.59 23.40 -11.75
N LEU A 115 -10.06 23.65 -10.53
CA LEU A 115 -9.39 23.23 -9.29
C LEU A 115 -9.61 21.76 -8.94
N SER A 116 -10.60 21.10 -9.54
CA SER A 116 -10.84 19.66 -9.35
C SER A 116 -9.76 18.84 -10.07
N LYS A 117 -9.42 17.67 -9.53
CA LYS A 117 -8.49 16.71 -10.14
C LYS A 117 -9.15 15.33 -10.23
N PRO A 118 -9.71 14.96 -11.38
CA PRO A 118 -9.68 15.69 -12.66
C PRO A 118 -10.66 16.89 -12.72
N PRO A 119 -10.43 17.91 -13.58
CA PRO A 119 -11.19 19.18 -13.60
C PRO A 119 -12.69 19.02 -13.82
N GLU A 120 -13.06 18.03 -14.59
CA GLU A 120 -14.42 17.56 -14.86
C GLU A 120 -15.18 17.03 -13.63
N GLY A 121 -14.59 16.99 -12.43
CA GLY A 121 -15.30 16.76 -11.16
C GLY A 121 -15.95 15.39 -10.95
N GLY A 122 -15.69 14.40 -11.82
CA GLY A 122 -16.54 13.20 -11.87
C GLY A 122 -17.83 13.43 -12.68
N ARG A 123 -18.39 12.41 -13.32
CA ARG A 123 -19.64 12.57 -14.10
C ARG A 123 -20.79 12.43 -13.12
N ASP A 124 -21.40 13.57 -12.79
CA ASP A 124 -22.63 13.64 -11.97
C ASP A 124 -22.50 12.84 -10.66
N VAL A 125 -21.46 13.17 -9.88
CA VAL A 125 -21.16 12.50 -8.61
C VAL A 125 -21.87 13.22 -7.48
N GLU A 126 -22.77 12.52 -6.81
CA GLU A 126 -23.33 12.92 -5.53
C GLU A 126 -22.75 12.04 -4.42
N SER A 127 -22.34 12.67 -3.34
CA SER A 127 -21.79 12.00 -2.17
C SER A 127 -22.41 12.59 -0.92
N GLY A 128 -22.54 11.78 0.12
CA GLY A 128 -23.11 12.27 1.36
C GLY A 128 -23.03 11.29 2.50
N LEU A 129 -23.55 11.76 3.63
CA LEU A 129 -23.68 11.01 4.86
C LEU A 129 -25.08 11.18 5.44
N ILE A 130 -25.55 10.13 6.09
CA ILE A 130 -26.79 10.08 6.87
C ILE A 130 -26.43 9.54 8.25
N VAL A 131 -26.88 10.22 9.31
CA VAL A 131 -26.59 9.90 10.71
C VAL A 131 -27.88 9.76 11.50
N GLU A 132 -28.18 8.54 11.89
CA GLU A 132 -29.42 8.17 12.58
C GLU A 132 -29.12 7.54 13.94
N ALA A 133 -29.81 8.00 14.99
CA ALA A 133 -29.74 7.36 16.29
C ALA A 133 -30.54 6.04 16.25
N THR A 134 -29.96 4.97 16.79
CA THR A 134 -30.66 3.69 16.93
C THR A 134 -31.33 3.59 18.31
N PRO A 135 -32.41 2.80 18.45
CA PRO A 135 -33.07 2.56 19.74
C PRO A 135 -32.14 1.97 20.81
N GLU A 136 -31.07 1.30 20.40
CA GLU A 136 -30.10 0.62 21.26
C GLU A 136 -29.03 1.57 21.83
N GLY A 137 -29.11 2.88 21.54
CA GLY A 137 -28.14 3.88 21.99
C GLY A 137 -26.88 3.98 21.14
N THR A 138 -26.77 3.19 20.06
CA THR A 138 -25.72 3.33 19.04
C THR A 138 -26.17 4.28 17.92
N THR A 139 -25.25 4.70 17.06
CA THR A 139 -25.56 5.56 15.91
C THR A 139 -25.26 4.82 14.61
N ALA A 140 -26.22 4.81 13.69
CA ALA A 140 -26.01 4.35 12.33
C ALA A 140 -25.45 5.49 11.47
N LEU A 141 -24.26 5.27 10.90
CA LEU A 141 -23.67 6.14 9.90
C LEU A 141 -23.76 5.45 8.53
N THR A 142 -24.48 6.05 7.60
CA THR A 142 -24.52 5.64 6.19
C THR A 142 -23.73 6.62 5.36
N LEU A 143 -22.69 6.15 4.68
CA LEU A 143 -21.98 6.91 3.64
C LEU A 143 -22.42 6.40 2.29
N PHE A 144 -22.72 7.30 1.37
CA PHE A 144 -23.15 6.93 0.03
C PHE A 144 -22.46 7.77 -1.04
N ASN A 145 -22.33 7.15 -2.21
CA ASN A 145 -21.89 7.76 -3.46
C ASN A 145 -22.83 7.31 -4.57
N GLU A 146 -23.29 8.25 -5.37
CA GLU A 146 -24.03 8.01 -6.58
C GLU A 146 -23.32 8.69 -7.75
N LEU A 147 -23.06 7.97 -8.83
CA LEU A 147 -22.32 8.51 -9.96
C LEU A 147 -22.66 7.86 -11.28
N THR A 148 -22.33 8.57 -12.35
CA THR A 148 -22.20 7.97 -13.67
C THR A 148 -20.76 7.49 -13.88
N VAL A 149 -20.62 6.18 -14.05
CA VAL A 149 -19.35 5.46 -14.26
C VAL A 149 -18.67 5.98 -15.53
N ARG A 150 -17.36 6.28 -15.44
CA ARG A 150 -16.53 6.71 -16.58
C ARG A 150 -15.62 5.59 -17.06
N SER A 151 -15.17 4.76 -16.13
CA SER A 151 -14.25 3.66 -16.38
C SER A 151 -14.62 2.44 -15.55
N PHE A 152 -14.16 1.26 -15.96
CA PHE A 152 -14.37 0.04 -15.18
C PHE A 152 -13.82 0.14 -13.75
N ARG A 153 -12.74 0.91 -13.56
CA ARG A 153 -12.15 1.19 -12.24
C ARG A 153 -13.14 1.87 -11.28
N ASP A 154 -14.01 2.75 -11.76
CA ASP A 154 -14.98 3.43 -10.89
C ASP A 154 -15.95 2.42 -10.25
N ARG A 155 -16.24 1.32 -10.97
CA ARG A 155 -17.09 0.23 -10.48
C ARG A 155 -16.47 -0.54 -9.30
N ILE A 156 -15.16 -0.41 -9.09
CA ILE A 156 -14.44 -1.03 -7.98
C ILE A 156 -14.14 -0.01 -6.88
N ASN A 157 -13.66 1.18 -7.24
CA ASN A 157 -13.21 2.19 -6.28
C ASN A 157 -14.35 2.83 -5.49
N TYR A 158 -15.46 3.18 -6.16
CA TYR A 158 -16.57 3.90 -5.51
C TYR A 158 -17.32 3.06 -4.48
N PRO A 159 -17.45 1.73 -4.61
CA PRO A 159 -17.98 0.88 -3.54
C PRO A 159 -17.03 0.69 -2.35
N VAL A 160 -15.72 0.68 -2.59
CA VAL A 160 -14.71 0.47 -1.52
C VAL A 160 -14.50 1.73 -0.67
N ALA A 161 -14.58 2.91 -1.27
CA ALA A 161 -14.25 4.17 -0.58
C ALA A 161 -15.18 4.51 0.61
N PRO A 162 -16.53 4.48 0.50
CA PRO A 162 -17.45 4.73 1.62
C PRO A 162 -17.21 3.79 2.78
N ARG A 163 -16.98 2.50 2.48
CA ARG A 163 -16.70 1.49 3.50
C ARG A 163 -15.46 1.85 4.32
N ARG A 164 -14.36 2.19 3.63
CA ARG A 164 -13.12 2.55 4.31
C ARG A 164 -13.30 3.81 5.17
N MET A 165 -13.97 4.82 4.62
CA MET A 165 -14.25 6.07 5.35
C MET A 165 -15.12 5.84 6.59
N ALA A 166 -16.22 5.10 6.45
CA ALA A 166 -17.15 4.81 7.55
C ALA A 166 -16.45 4.06 8.69
N ASN A 167 -15.57 3.10 8.37
CA ASN A 167 -14.81 2.38 9.38
C ASN A 167 -13.77 3.26 10.11
N LEU A 168 -13.14 4.22 9.40
CA LEU A 168 -12.23 5.18 10.03
C LEU A 168 -12.99 6.13 10.97
N ILE A 169 -14.16 6.62 10.56
CA ILE A 169 -15.04 7.46 11.39
C ILE A 169 -15.51 6.67 12.62
N LYS A 170 -15.97 5.42 12.44
CA LYS A 170 -16.33 4.51 13.55
C LYS A 170 -15.19 4.38 14.56
N GLN A 171 -13.99 4.02 14.10
CA GLN A 171 -12.83 3.82 14.96
C GLN A 171 -12.51 5.07 15.77
N ARG A 172 -12.56 6.24 15.13
CA ARG A 172 -12.28 7.51 15.81
C ARG A 172 -13.37 7.90 16.80
N CYS A 173 -14.65 7.81 16.43
CA CYS A 173 -15.77 8.09 17.33
C CYS A 173 -15.78 7.16 18.55
N GLU A 174 -15.57 5.85 18.38
CA GLU A 174 -15.54 4.90 19.50
C GLU A 174 -14.30 5.07 20.39
N LYS A 175 -13.18 5.51 19.79
CA LYS A 175 -11.98 5.88 20.56
C LYS A 175 -12.25 7.12 21.41
N ASP A 176 -12.80 8.17 20.82
CA ASP A 176 -13.12 9.43 21.50
C ASP A 176 -14.23 9.25 22.56
N ALA A 177 -15.16 8.33 22.33
CA ALA A 177 -16.20 7.94 23.31
C ALA A 177 -15.72 6.95 24.38
N GLY A 178 -14.50 6.41 24.27
CA GLY A 178 -13.99 5.40 25.20
C GLY A 178 -14.65 4.01 25.10
N THR A 179 -15.50 3.79 24.10
CA THR A 179 -16.26 2.55 23.86
C THR A 179 -15.52 1.55 22.96
N HIS A 180 -14.37 1.93 22.42
CA HIS A 180 -13.54 1.05 21.61
C HIS A 180 -13.13 -0.21 22.40
N SER A 181 -13.31 -1.39 21.78
CA SER A 181 -12.89 -2.65 22.40
C SER A 181 -11.37 -2.72 22.52
N ARG A 182 -10.85 -2.69 23.76
CA ARG A 182 -9.42 -2.91 24.05
C ARG A 182 -8.94 -4.26 23.56
N LEU A 183 -9.79 -5.30 23.58
CA LEU A 183 -9.47 -6.64 23.07
C LEU A 183 -9.41 -6.70 21.54
N ALA A 184 -10.28 -5.96 20.84
CA ALA A 184 -10.19 -5.81 19.38
C ALA A 184 -8.97 -4.98 18.95
N ALA A 185 -8.58 -3.99 19.77
CA ALA A 185 -7.35 -3.22 19.61
C ALA A 185 -6.08 -4.03 19.98
N LEU A 186 -6.17 -4.96 20.95
CA LEU A 186 -5.09 -5.88 21.35
C LEU A 186 -4.90 -7.07 20.40
N GLY A 187 -5.82 -7.29 19.45
CA GLY A 187 -5.60 -8.19 18.34
C GLY A 187 -4.42 -7.64 17.55
N ASN A 188 -3.21 -8.03 17.92
CA ASN A 188 -1.98 -7.49 17.36
C ASN A 188 -1.84 -8.08 15.95
N HIS A 189 -2.57 -7.51 14.98
CA HIS A 189 -2.72 -8.03 13.62
C HIS A 189 -1.34 -8.29 12.99
N GLY A 190 -0.32 -7.49 13.36
CA GLY A 190 1.07 -7.70 12.99
C GLY A 190 1.68 -8.99 13.56
N LEU A 191 1.56 -9.28 14.85
CA LEU A 191 2.11 -10.52 15.45
C LEU A 191 1.47 -11.77 14.87
N LEU A 192 0.15 -11.72 14.74
CA LEU A 192 -0.66 -12.77 14.15
C LEU A 192 -0.26 -13.03 12.69
N LEU A 193 -0.14 -11.96 11.89
CA LEU A 193 0.29 -12.05 10.50
C LEU A 193 1.73 -12.59 10.40
N SER A 194 2.64 -12.14 11.26
CA SER A 194 4.01 -12.64 11.31
C SER A 194 4.10 -14.11 11.72
N ALA A 195 3.25 -14.57 12.65
CA ALA A 195 3.18 -15.97 13.02
C ALA A 195 2.68 -16.83 11.85
N VAL A 196 1.62 -16.40 11.17
CA VAL A 196 1.11 -17.09 9.96
C VAL A 196 2.16 -17.08 8.85
N ALA A 197 2.91 -15.99 8.70
CA ALA A 197 3.97 -15.90 7.70
C ALA A 197 5.10 -16.88 8.00
N LEU A 198 5.57 -16.95 9.25
CA LEU A 198 6.58 -17.92 9.65
C LEU A 198 6.11 -19.36 9.39
N LEU A 199 4.87 -19.69 9.76
CA LEU A 199 4.28 -21.01 9.50
C LEU A 199 4.22 -21.31 7.99
N SER A 200 3.89 -20.31 7.17
CA SER A 200 3.87 -20.47 5.71
C SER A 200 5.26 -20.75 5.12
N PHE A 201 6.31 -20.12 5.63
CA PHE A 201 7.68 -20.39 5.20
C PHE A 201 8.15 -21.76 5.66
N CYS A 202 7.84 -22.14 6.90
CA CYS A 202 8.12 -23.48 7.43
C CYS A 202 7.38 -24.58 6.64
N TYR A 203 6.16 -24.31 6.17
CA TYR A 203 5.40 -25.24 5.33
C TYR A 203 6.07 -25.43 3.95
N LEU A 204 6.54 -24.34 3.31
CA LEU A 204 7.16 -24.41 1.99
C LEU A 204 8.57 -25.01 1.99
N PHE A 205 9.39 -24.69 2.99
CA PHE A 205 10.83 -25.00 2.98
C PHE A 205 11.29 -25.91 4.13
N GLY A 206 10.36 -26.34 5.00
CA GLY A 206 10.68 -26.99 6.26
C GLY A 206 11.09 -25.99 7.35
N TRP A 207 11.06 -26.41 8.61
CA TRP A 207 11.19 -25.48 9.74
C TRP A 207 12.55 -24.75 9.82
N LYS A 208 13.66 -25.42 9.46
CA LYS A 208 15.01 -24.82 9.49
C LYS A 208 15.17 -23.71 8.44
N LEU A 209 14.88 -24.03 7.18
CA LEU A 209 14.99 -23.08 6.07
C LEU A 209 13.90 -22.02 6.13
N GLY A 210 12.69 -22.35 6.60
CA GLY A 210 11.62 -21.38 6.82
C GLY A 210 11.98 -20.34 7.87
N LEU A 211 12.60 -20.76 8.98
CA LEU A 211 13.11 -19.83 10.00
C LEU A 211 14.26 -18.98 9.46
N LEU A 212 15.21 -19.58 8.73
CA LEU A 212 16.30 -18.85 8.09
C LEU A 212 15.77 -17.80 7.10
N LEU A 213 14.78 -18.15 6.28
CA LEU A 213 14.13 -17.25 5.33
C LEU A 213 13.47 -16.08 6.06
N ALA A 214 12.75 -16.35 7.16
CA ALA A 214 12.16 -15.30 7.98
C ALA A 214 13.24 -14.35 8.54
N ILE A 215 14.38 -14.87 8.99
CA ILE A 215 15.52 -14.05 9.46
C ILE A 215 16.06 -13.17 8.32
N VAL A 216 16.29 -13.76 7.13
CA VAL A 216 16.79 -13.01 5.96
C VAL A 216 15.84 -11.87 5.61
N ILE A 217 14.53 -12.13 5.57
CA ILE A 217 13.51 -11.12 5.30
C ILE A 217 13.53 -10.03 6.38
N VAL A 218 13.57 -10.38 7.67
CA VAL A 218 13.59 -9.38 8.75
C VAL A 218 14.83 -8.49 8.67
N VAL A 219 16.00 -9.06 8.39
CA VAL A 219 17.24 -8.30 8.22
C VAL A 219 17.17 -7.38 7.00
N HIS A 220 16.60 -7.87 5.90
CA HIS A 220 16.35 -7.07 4.71
C HIS A 220 15.40 -5.88 5.02
N GLU A 221 14.26 -6.13 5.65
CA GLU A 221 13.31 -5.07 6.03
C GLU A 221 13.93 -4.08 7.05
N ALA A 222 14.79 -4.55 7.94
CA ALA A 222 15.52 -3.68 8.87
C ALA A 222 16.40 -2.66 8.12
N GLY A 223 16.92 -3.02 6.94
CA GLY A 223 17.63 -2.09 6.06
C GLY A 223 16.76 -0.95 5.55
N HIS A 224 15.55 -1.27 5.05
CA HIS A 224 14.58 -0.24 4.66
C HIS A 224 14.19 0.64 5.85
N VAL A 225 13.97 0.03 7.02
CA VAL A 225 13.60 0.73 8.26
C VAL A 225 14.68 1.71 8.69
N ALA A 226 15.94 1.29 8.70
CA ALA A 226 17.07 2.16 9.01
C ALA A 226 17.10 3.37 8.07
N ALA A 227 16.91 3.15 6.77
CA ALA A 227 16.85 4.22 5.77
C ALA A 227 15.65 5.16 5.98
N MET A 228 14.48 4.63 6.31
CA MET A 228 13.28 5.43 6.61
C MET A 228 13.46 6.31 7.86
N LEU A 229 14.18 5.82 8.86
CA LEU A 229 14.51 6.57 10.07
C LEU A 229 15.52 7.69 9.77
N VAL A 230 16.64 7.37 9.09
CA VAL A 230 17.68 8.34 8.73
C VAL A 230 17.15 9.44 7.81
N THR A 231 16.24 9.10 6.89
CA THR A 231 15.65 10.09 5.96
C THR A 231 14.45 10.85 6.52
N GLY A 232 14.05 10.59 7.78
CA GLY A 232 12.95 11.30 8.46
C GLY A 232 11.54 10.95 7.95
N VAL A 233 11.40 9.87 7.18
CA VAL A 233 10.10 9.33 6.74
C VAL A 233 9.36 8.71 7.93
N GLY A 234 10.11 8.07 8.82
CA GLY A 234 9.59 7.31 9.95
C GLY A 234 8.90 6.02 9.52
N VAL A 235 8.80 5.07 10.45
CA VAL A 235 8.24 3.74 10.20
C VAL A 235 6.92 3.58 10.95
N ARG A 236 5.91 3.08 10.26
CA ARG A 236 4.61 2.74 10.88
C ARG A 236 4.62 1.32 11.42
N GLY A 237 5.21 0.39 10.67
CA GLY A 237 5.30 -1.02 11.07
C GLY A 237 6.04 -1.84 10.03
N ILE A 238 6.46 -3.02 10.45
CA ILE A 238 7.06 -4.06 9.61
C ILE A 238 6.13 -5.25 9.68
N TYR A 239 5.76 -5.79 8.52
CA TYR A 239 4.83 -6.91 8.41
C TYR A 239 5.47 -8.02 7.60
N LEU A 240 5.49 -9.24 8.13
CA LEU A 240 5.80 -10.41 7.31
C LEU A 240 4.53 -10.85 6.58
N ILE A 241 4.59 -10.95 5.27
CA ILE A 241 3.49 -11.36 4.42
C ILE A 241 3.62 -12.87 4.16
N PRO A 242 2.62 -13.68 4.54
CA PRO A 242 2.66 -15.11 4.32
C PRO A 242 2.96 -15.48 2.87
N PHE A 243 3.83 -16.47 2.67
CA PHE A 243 4.33 -17.00 1.40
C PHE A 243 5.18 -16.06 0.54
N PHE A 244 5.24 -14.75 0.83
CA PHE A 244 5.88 -13.79 -0.07
C PHE A 244 7.14 -13.13 0.49
N GLY A 245 7.08 -12.55 1.70
CA GLY A 245 8.21 -11.73 2.14
C GLY A 245 7.88 -10.79 3.30
N GLY A 246 8.51 -9.62 3.28
CA GLY A 246 8.30 -8.55 4.24
C GLY A 246 7.68 -7.32 3.58
N ALA A 247 7.20 -6.39 4.41
CA ALA A 247 6.82 -5.06 4.00
C ALA A 247 7.05 -4.06 5.13
N ALA A 248 7.99 -3.14 4.93
CA ALA A 248 8.15 -1.94 5.74
C ALA A 248 7.16 -0.85 5.29
N VAL A 249 6.24 -0.46 6.17
CA VAL A 249 5.24 0.57 5.89
C VAL A 249 5.73 1.93 6.40
N PRO A 250 5.91 2.93 5.52
CA PRO A 250 6.39 4.24 5.92
C PRO A 250 5.30 5.03 6.66
N LYS A 251 5.69 5.87 7.63
CA LYS A 251 4.77 6.71 8.41
C LYS A 251 4.27 7.91 7.59
N LYS A 252 5.17 8.50 6.80
CA LYS A 252 4.92 9.60 5.86
C LYS A 252 5.16 9.09 4.44
N ALA A 253 4.55 9.71 3.44
CA ALA A 253 4.92 9.39 2.07
C ALA A 253 6.32 9.88 1.69
N TYR A 254 6.89 9.27 0.65
CA TYR A 254 8.13 9.72 0.04
C TYR A 254 7.95 11.09 -0.62
N ARG A 255 8.98 11.95 -0.53
CA ARG A 255 8.97 13.30 -1.11
C ARG A 255 9.81 13.41 -2.40
N THR A 256 10.82 12.55 -2.55
CA THR A 256 11.76 12.61 -3.67
C THR A 256 11.99 11.20 -4.25
N GLU A 257 12.25 11.12 -5.56
CA GLU A 257 12.59 9.85 -6.24
C GLU A 257 13.88 9.25 -5.65
N GLY A 258 14.87 10.09 -5.33
CA GLY A 258 16.12 9.64 -4.70
C GLY A 258 15.93 8.97 -3.35
N ARG A 259 15.01 9.50 -2.54
CA ARG A 259 14.72 8.91 -1.24
C ARG A 259 14.05 7.54 -1.39
N LEU A 260 13.15 7.40 -2.35
CA LEU A 260 12.53 6.12 -2.68
C LEU A 260 13.59 5.09 -3.10
N GLY A 261 14.46 5.46 -4.05
CA GLY A 261 15.53 4.59 -4.54
C GLY A 261 16.56 4.24 -3.46
N PHE A 262 16.96 5.21 -2.63
CA PHE A 262 17.86 4.97 -1.50
C PHE A 262 17.26 3.99 -0.48
N ILE A 263 16.00 4.19 -0.09
CA ILE A 263 15.33 3.28 0.85
C ILE A 263 15.24 1.87 0.26
N ALA A 264 14.86 1.74 -1.01
CA ALA A 264 14.82 0.45 -1.71
C ALA A 264 16.21 -0.23 -1.74
N LEU A 265 17.29 0.53 -1.98
CA LEU A 265 18.65 -0.03 -1.96
C LEU A 265 19.08 -0.52 -0.57
N MET A 266 18.62 0.11 0.51
CA MET A 266 19.14 -0.19 1.86
C MET A 266 18.70 -1.56 2.40
N GLY A 267 17.61 -2.14 1.92
CA GLY A 267 17.22 -3.51 2.27
C GLY A 267 18.28 -4.55 1.86
N PRO A 268 18.56 -4.69 0.55
CA PRO A 268 19.62 -5.55 0.06
C PRO A 268 21.02 -5.00 0.36
N GLY A 269 21.19 -3.69 0.47
CA GLY A 269 22.47 -3.06 0.78
C GLY A 269 22.98 -3.39 2.18
N LEU A 270 22.16 -3.24 3.22
CA LEU A 270 22.57 -3.59 4.59
C LEU A 270 22.64 -5.10 4.80
N SER A 271 21.85 -5.88 4.06
CA SER A 271 21.93 -7.35 4.08
C SER A 271 23.28 -7.89 3.60
N LEU A 272 24.10 -7.11 2.89
CA LEU A 272 25.46 -7.51 2.52
C LEU A 272 26.36 -7.73 3.75
N ILE A 273 26.15 -6.98 4.84
CA ILE A 273 26.97 -7.08 6.04
C ILE A 273 26.90 -8.50 6.64
N PRO A 274 25.73 -9.04 7.01
CA PRO A 274 25.63 -10.42 7.47
C PRO A 274 25.97 -11.42 6.38
N THR A 275 25.67 -11.16 5.10
CA THR A 275 26.03 -12.07 4.00
C THR A 275 27.54 -12.28 3.90
N LEU A 276 28.32 -11.20 3.92
CA LEU A 276 29.78 -11.23 3.88
C LEU A 276 30.37 -11.85 5.15
N GLY A 277 29.82 -11.52 6.32
CA GLY A 277 30.23 -12.10 7.60
C GLY A 277 30.03 -13.63 7.62
N LEU A 278 28.84 -14.09 7.22
CA LEU A 278 28.53 -15.52 7.09
C LEU A 278 29.40 -16.19 6.03
N PHE A 279 29.69 -15.51 4.92
CA PHE A 279 30.56 -16.05 3.87
C PHE A 279 31.99 -16.22 4.37
N ALA A 280 32.55 -15.23 5.07
CA ALA A 280 33.87 -15.32 5.68
C ALA A 280 33.95 -16.47 6.70
N LEU A 281 32.93 -16.61 7.57
CA LEU A 281 32.87 -17.68 8.55
C LEU A 281 32.70 -19.07 7.90
N TYR A 282 31.89 -19.18 6.86
CA TYR A 282 31.82 -20.41 6.06
C TYR A 282 33.17 -20.73 5.41
N ARG A 283 33.89 -19.73 4.90
CA ARG A 283 35.19 -19.95 4.26
C ARG A 283 36.24 -20.46 5.24
N SER A 284 36.16 -20.12 6.53
CA SER A 284 37.07 -20.60 7.58
C SER A 284 36.65 -21.96 8.17
N THR A 285 35.36 -22.18 8.38
CA THR A 285 34.85 -23.38 9.08
C THR A 285 34.48 -24.53 8.14
N GLY A 286 34.04 -24.23 6.91
CA GLY A 286 33.49 -25.20 5.99
C GLY A 286 32.08 -25.71 6.34
N ASP A 287 31.42 -25.14 7.36
CA ASP A 287 30.11 -25.60 7.84
C ASP A 287 29.02 -25.45 6.75
N ILE A 288 28.35 -26.56 6.44
CA ILE A 288 27.28 -26.64 5.46
C ILE A 288 26.06 -25.77 5.85
N GLN A 289 25.77 -25.62 7.14
CA GLN A 289 24.66 -24.79 7.60
C GLN A 289 24.93 -23.31 7.32
N LEU A 290 26.19 -22.87 7.51
CA LEU A 290 26.61 -21.52 7.12
C LEU A 290 26.54 -21.32 5.62
N ARG A 291 26.92 -22.32 4.81
CA ARG A 291 26.74 -22.25 3.35
C ARG A 291 25.28 -21.99 2.98
N HIS A 292 24.34 -22.75 3.53
CA HIS A 292 22.91 -22.54 3.26
C HIS A 292 22.42 -21.16 3.70
N ALA A 293 22.93 -20.65 4.83
CA ALA A 293 22.64 -19.30 5.28
C ALA A 293 23.14 -18.24 4.29
N VAL A 294 24.40 -18.32 3.86
CA VAL A 294 24.97 -17.39 2.88
C VAL A 294 24.22 -17.44 1.56
N GLU A 295 23.92 -18.64 1.07
CA GLU A 295 23.21 -18.85 -0.18
C GLU A 295 21.81 -18.22 -0.13
N MET A 296 21.06 -18.44 0.95
CA MET A 296 19.73 -17.86 1.11
C MET A 296 19.78 -16.32 1.21
N PHE A 297 20.71 -15.78 2.00
CA PHE A 297 20.93 -14.34 2.08
C PHE A 297 21.28 -13.74 0.70
N ALA A 298 22.21 -14.36 -0.03
CA ALA A 298 22.66 -13.84 -1.30
C ALA A 298 21.58 -13.94 -2.38
N VAL A 299 20.89 -15.07 -2.50
CA VAL A 299 19.86 -15.29 -3.52
C VAL A 299 18.65 -14.37 -3.29
N VAL A 300 18.15 -14.26 -2.05
CA VAL A 300 16.98 -13.41 -1.74
C VAL A 300 17.29 -11.94 -2.03
N ASN A 301 18.46 -11.45 -1.61
CA ASN A 301 18.82 -10.04 -1.81
C ASN A 301 19.23 -9.73 -3.26
N ALA A 302 19.91 -10.64 -3.96
CA ALA A 302 20.18 -10.49 -5.39
C ALA A 302 18.89 -10.45 -6.21
N SER A 303 17.93 -11.33 -5.88
CA SER A 303 16.62 -11.36 -6.54
C SER A 303 15.86 -10.06 -6.34
N ASN A 304 15.89 -9.48 -5.13
CA ASN A 304 15.29 -8.18 -4.87
C ASN A 304 15.97 -7.03 -5.64
N LEU A 305 17.25 -7.14 -5.97
CA LEU A 305 17.96 -6.16 -6.79
C LEU A 305 17.74 -6.31 -8.30
N LEU A 306 16.98 -7.32 -8.76
CA LEU A 306 16.62 -7.41 -10.17
C LEU A 306 15.80 -6.18 -10.61
N PRO A 307 16.01 -5.66 -11.84
CA PRO A 307 15.34 -4.47 -12.36
C PRO A 307 13.88 -4.73 -12.76
N ILE A 308 13.11 -5.39 -11.89
CA ILE A 308 11.75 -5.88 -12.14
C ILE A 308 10.84 -5.32 -11.03
N TYR A 309 9.94 -4.40 -11.38
CA TYR A 309 8.97 -3.84 -10.42
C TYR A 309 7.93 -4.92 -10.05
N PRO A 310 7.60 -5.16 -8.76
CA PRO A 310 7.83 -4.32 -7.57
C PRO A 310 9.02 -4.69 -6.67
N LEU A 311 10.00 -5.44 -7.17
CA LEU A 311 11.24 -5.69 -6.42
C LEU A 311 12.03 -4.37 -6.23
N ASP A 312 12.92 -4.34 -5.23
CA ASP A 312 13.72 -3.15 -4.90
C ASP A 312 14.52 -2.60 -6.08
N GLY A 313 15.16 -3.47 -6.87
CA GLY A 313 15.89 -3.09 -8.07
C GLY A 313 14.99 -2.46 -9.13
N GLY A 314 13.75 -2.94 -9.24
CA GLY A 314 12.71 -2.31 -10.03
C GLY A 314 12.30 -0.93 -9.51
N MET A 315 12.21 -0.77 -8.18
CA MET A 315 11.94 0.52 -7.54
C MET A 315 13.08 1.53 -7.73
N ILE A 316 14.33 1.08 -7.61
CA ILE A 316 15.55 1.85 -7.88
C ILE A 316 15.56 2.31 -9.34
N LEU A 317 15.33 1.39 -10.29
CA LEU A 317 15.25 1.72 -11.71
C LEU A 317 14.11 2.72 -11.99
N ASN A 318 12.96 2.55 -11.35
CA ASN A 318 11.83 3.47 -11.48
C ASN A 318 12.19 4.88 -11.01
N ALA A 319 12.88 5.01 -9.87
CA ALA A 319 13.34 6.28 -9.34
C ALA A 319 14.36 6.97 -10.26
N LEU A 320 15.32 6.21 -10.79
CA LEU A 320 16.33 6.72 -11.73
C LEU A 320 15.70 7.24 -13.02
N ILE A 321 14.78 6.48 -13.62
CA ILE A 321 14.07 6.90 -14.84
C ILE A 321 13.09 8.03 -14.53
N GLY A 322 12.44 7.99 -13.36
CA GLY A 322 11.47 8.99 -12.91
C GLY A 322 12.08 10.38 -12.75
N ALA A 323 13.37 10.44 -12.39
CA ALA A 323 14.14 11.68 -12.35
C ALA A 323 14.24 12.39 -13.72
N VAL A 324 14.22 11.63 -14.82
CA VAL A 324 14.25 12.15 -16.19
C VAL A 324 12.83 12.34 -16.73
N SER A 325 12.03 11.27 -16.70
CA SER A 325 10.68 11.24 -17.24
C SER A 325 9.80 10.28 -16.45
N ARG A 326 8.80 10.84 -15.76
CA ARG A 326 7.81 10.05 -15.02
C ARG A 326 7.01 9.12 -15.95
N LYS A 327 6.70 9.56 -17.17
CA LYS A 327 6.00 8.72 -18.17
C LYS A 327 6.82 7.47 -18.51
N SER A 328 8.13 7.64 -18.73
CA SER A 328 9.04 6.54 -19.02
C SER A 328 9.15 5.59 -17.84
N ALA A 329 9.25 6.11 -16.62
CA ALA A 329 9.25 5.29 -15.41
C ALA A 329 7.95 4.49 -15.28
N LEU A 330 6.80 5.07 -15.66
CA LEU A 330 5.54 4.34 -15.63
C LEU A 330 5.52 3.16 -16.59
N ILE A 331 6.04 3.35 -17.81
CA ILE A 331 6.16 2.32 -18.85
C ILE A 331 7.11 1.22 -18.39
N VAL A 332 8.30 1.57 -17.90
CA VAL A 332 9.27 0.59 -17.41
C VAL A 332 8.74 -0.19 -16.21
N GLY A 333 7.96 0.45 -15.33
CA GLY A 333 7.27 -0.26 -14.25
C GLY A 333 6.31 -1.34 -14.78
N TRP A 334 5.54 -1.05 -15.83
CA TRP A 334 4.65 -2.04 -16.45
C TRP A 334 5.41 -3.14 -17.19
N ILE A 335 6.50 -2.81 -17.88
CA ILE A 335 7.39 -3.79 -18.50
C ILE A 335 7.94 -4.74 -17.43
N GLY A 336 8.39 -4.21 -16.29
CA GLY A 336 8.84 -5.01 -15.14
C GLY A 336 7.77 -5.97 -14.63
N VAL A 337 6.53 -5.51 -14.47
CA VAL A 337 5.40 -6.37 -14.09
C VAL A 337 5.18 -7.50 -15.10
N LEU A 338 5.21 -7.19 -16.41
CA LEU A 338 5.04 -8.20 -17.45
C LEU A 338 6.19 -9.22 -17.46
N ILE A 339 7.42 -8.78 -17.25
CA ILE A 339 8.59 -9.66 -17.11
C ILE A 339 8.41 -10.59 -15.90
N GLY A 340 7.99 -10.04 -14.74
CA GLY A 340 7.74 -10.82 -13.54
C GLY A 340 6.64 -11.87 -13.72
N LEU A 341 5.55 -11.53 -14.41
CA LEU A 341 4.49 -12.46 -14.77
C LEU A 341 4.97 -13.52 -15.76
N GLY A 342 5.75 -13.13 -16.77
CA GLY A 342 6.36 -14.06 -17.72
C GLY A 342 7.27 -15.06 -17.02
N LEU A 343 8.07 -14.62 -16.05
CA LEU A 343 8.91 -15.47 -15.22
C LEU A 343 8.08 -16.42 -14.35
N ALA A 344 6.99 -15.95 -13.77
CA ALA A 344 6.08 -16.78 -12.99
C ALA A 344 5.46 -17.91 -13.84
N ILE A 345 5.06 -17.60 -15.08
CA ILE A 345 4.53 -18.59 -16.03
C ILE A 345 5.63 -19.58 -16.43
N TYR A 346 6.82 -19.09 -16.78
CA TYR A 346 7.96 -19.91 -17.18
C TYR A 346 8.37 -20.90 -16.07
N LEU A 347 8.40 -20.44 -14.82
CA LEU A 347 8.70 -21.27 -13.65
C LEU A 347 7.50 -22.08 -13.15
N GLN A 348 6.34 -21.98 -13.80
CA GLN A 348 5.08 -22.61 -13.40
C GLN A 348 4.71 -22.35 -11.93
N SER A 349 5.05 -21.17 -11.41
CA SER A 349 4.90 -20.82 -9.99
C SER A 349 3.90 -19.70 -9.81
N PHE A 350 2.71 -20.06 -9.33
CA PHE A 350 1.68 -19.08 -8.98
C PHE A 350 2.13 -18.13 -7.86
N LEU A 351 2.93 -18.63 -6.90
CA LEU A 351 3.47 -17.82 -5.80
C LEU A 351 4.32 -16.66 -6.29
N ILE A 352 5.12 -16.85 -7.34
CA ILE A 352 5.91 -15.76 -7.93
C ILE A 352 5.01 -14.76 -8.63
N GLY A 353 3.90 -15.19 -9.25
CA GLY A 353 3.00 -14.32 -10.01
C GLY A 353 2.13 -13.40 -9.13
N ILE A 354 1.73 -13.85 -7.94
CA ILE A 354 0.79 -13.10 -7.08
C ILE A 354 1.29 -11.68 -6.74
N PRO A 355 2.54 -11.44 -6.29
CA PRO A 355 3.02 -10.09 -6.02
C PRO A 355 2.90 -9.14 -7.22
N PHE A 356 3.22 -9.62 -8.43
CA PHE A 356 3.09 -8.83 -9.66
C PHE A 356 1.62 -8.54 -10.00
N LEU A 357 0.72 -9.50 -9.81
CA LEU A 357 -0.73 -9.31 -9.99
C LEU A 357 -1.31 -8.32 -8.98
N LEU A 358 -0.96 -8.46 -7.70
CA LEU A 358 -1.39 -7.54 -6.63
C LEU A 358 -0.87 -6.12 -6.90
N PHE A 359 0.37 -5.99 -7.33
CA PHE A 359 0.92 -4.70 -7.71
C PHE A 359 0.24 -4.11 -8.95
N ALA A 360 -0.01 -4.91 -9.99
CA ALA A 360 -0.76 -4.51 -11.18
C ALA A 360 -2.16 -4.00 -10.82
N LEU A 361 -2.87 -4.74 -9.96
CA LEU A 361 -4.18 -4.38 -9.45
C LEU A 361 -4.12 -3.08 -8.64
N GLN A 362 -3.18 -2.97 -7.69
CA GLN A 362 -2.99 -1.77 -6.89
C GLN A 362 -2.76 -0.55 -7.80
N ARG A 363 -1.90 -0.68 -8.81
CA ARG A 363 -1.60 0.38 -9.76
C ARG A 363 -2.81 0.77 -10.61
N TYR A 364 -3.57 -0.21 -11.07
CA TYR A 364 -4.84 0.02 -11.77
C TYR A 364 -5.84 0.79 -10.87
N LEU A 365 -5.99 0.35 -9.61
CA LEU A 365 -6.91 0.95 -8.64
C LEU A 365 -6.47 2.33 -8.13
N MET A 366 -5.16 2.67 -8.15
CA MET A 366 -4.64 4.00 -7.78
C MET A 366 -4.64 4.99 -8.95
N GLY A 367 -4.59 4.53 -10.20
CA GLY A 367 -4.69 5.36 -11.40
C GLY A 367 -3.53 6.32 -11.63
N SER A 368 -3.73 7.29 -12.53
CA SER A 368 -2.70 8.25 -12.97
C SER A 368 -2.47 9.42 -12.01
N GLN A 369 -2.89 9.33 -10.74
CA GLN A 369 -2.54 10.33 -9.75
C GLN A 369 -1.06 10.15 -9.39
N THR A 370 -0.21 10.67 -10.27
CA THR A 370 1.22 10.74 -10.07
C THR A 370 1.46 11.79 -9.01
N VAL A 371 1.71 11.33 -7.78
CA VAL A 371 2.44 12.15 -6.82
C VAL A 371 3.74 12.54 -7.51
N GLU A 372 3.88 13.82 -7.84
CA GLU A 372 5.12 14.38 -8.35
C GLU A 372 6.13 14.38 -7.20
N LEU A 373 7.02 13.39 -7.23
CA LEU A 373 8.17 13.36 -6.35
C LEU A 373 9.18 14.37 -6.87
N GLU A 374 9.84 15.11 -5.98
CA GLU A 374 10.95 15.98 -6.37
C GLU A 374 12.03 15.14 -7.06
N ARG A 375 12.53 15.68 -8.17
CA ARG A 375 13.49 14.99 -9.03
C ARG A 375 14.80 14.74 -8.32
N LEU A 376 15.41 13.60 -8.65
CA LEU A 376 16.73 13.25 -8.18
C LEU A 376 17.79 14.09 -8.89
N SER A 377 18.77 14.62 -8.13
CA SER A 377 19.95 15.24 -8.74
C SER A 377 20.78 14.19 -9.49
N ILE A 378 21.43 14.59 -10.58
CA ILE A 378 22.22 13.67 -11.42
C ILE A 378 23.29 12.94 -10.59
N GLY A 379 24.01 13.66 -9.73
CA GLY A 379 25.05 13.07 -8.88
C GLY A 379 24.51 11.98 -7.94
N ASN A 380 23.37 12.24 -7.28
CA ASN A 380 22.73 11.25 -6.43
C ASN A 380 22.17 10.06 -7.23
N GLY A 381 21.72 10.29 -8.46
CA GLY A 381 21.30 9.24 -9.40
C GLY A 381 22.44 8.31 -9.79
N ILE A 382 23.61 8.86 -10.15
CA ILE A 382 24.81 8.09 -10.47
C ILE A 382 25.26 7.28 -9.25
N ALA A 383 25.33 7.90 -8.07
CA ALA A 383 25.71 7.22 -6.84
C ALA A 383 24.77 6.04 -6.52
N LEU A 384 23.45 6.26 -6.64
CA LEU A 384 22.44 5.22 -6.42
C LEU A 384 22.58 4.06 -7.42
N ALA A 385 22.79 4.36 -8.70
CA ALA A 385 22.97 3.35 -9.73
C ALA A 385 24.24 2.51 -9.49
N LEU A 386 25.37 3.17 -9.23
CA LEU A 386 26.64 2.49 -8.95
C LEU A 386 26.56 1.62 -7.70
N ALA A 387 25.94 2.13 -6.62
CA ALA A 387 25.78 1.36 -5.39
C ALA A 387 24.87 0.13 -5.58
N SER A 388 23.78 0.29 -6.36
CA SER A 388 22.89 -0.83 -6.70
C SER A 388 23.60 -1.90 -7.52
N VAL A 389 24.36 -1.51 -8.54
CA VAL A 389 25.13 -2.44 -9.39
C VAL A 389 26.21 -3.13 -8.57
N ALA A 390 26.97 -2.39 -7.76
CA ALA A 390 28.02 -2.94 -6.92
C ALA A 390 27.46 -3.97 -5.93
N ALA A 391 26.33 -3.69 -5.29
CA ALA A 391 25.66 -4.62 -4.39
C ALA A 391 25.21 -5.90 -5.12
N PHE A 392 24.58 -5.76 -6.29
CA PHE A 392 24.14 -6.90 -7.09
C PHE A 392 25.31 -7.78 -7.54
N VAL A 393 26.37 -7.16 -8.07
CA VAL A 393 27.59 -7.87 -8.50
C VAL A 393 28.21 -8.63 -7.33
N LEU A 394 28.28 -8.03 -6.14
CA LEU A 394 28.85 -8.69 -4.97
C LEU A 394 28.05 -9.94 -4.57
N TYR A 395 26.72 -9.88 -4.60
CA TYR A 395 25.89 -11.06 -4.37
C TYR A 395 26.11 -12.15 -5.43
N VAL A 396 26.17 -11.79 -6.71
CA VAL A 396 26.41 -12.73 -7.81
C VAL A 396 27.79 -13.40 -7.66
N LEU A 397 28.82 -12.65 -7.28
CA LEU A 397 30.15 -13.20 -7.01
C LEU A 397 30.13 -14.22 -5.87
N ILE A 398 29.40 -13.92 -4.78
CA ILE A 398 29.25 -14.85 -3.64
C ILE A 398 28.54 -16.13 -4.10
N ILE A 399 27.42 -16.01 -4.82
CA ILE A 399 26.66 -17.16 -5.34
C ILE A 399 27.54 -18.02 -6.25
N THR A 400 28.25 -17.39 -7.18
CA THR A 400 29.14 -18.07 -8.12
C THR A 400 30.28 -18.79 -7.38
N ALA A 401 30.86 -18.17 -6.36
CA ALA A 401 31.90 -18.78 -5.53
C ALA A 401 31.39 -20.00 -4.76
N LEU A 402 30.13 -19.99 -4.30
CA LEU A 402 29.50 -21.15 -3.66
C LEU A 402 29.26 -22.30 -4.66
N MET A 403 28.84 -21.98 -5.88
CA MET A 403 28.57 -22.98 -6.94
C MET A 403 29.86 -23.64 -7.46
N ALA A 404 30.94 -22.88 -7.66
CA ALA A 404 32.21 -23.41 -8.16
C ALA A 404 32.81 -24.50 -7.26
N LYS A 405 32.50 -24.49 -5.96
CA LYS A 405 32.94 -25.50 -5.00
C LYS A 405 32.13 -26.81 -5.09
N HIS A 406 30.95 -26.79 -5.72
CA HIS A 406 30.11 -27.97 -5.89
C HIS A 406 30.63 -28.91 -6.99
N VAL A 407 31.38 -28.38 -7.96
CA VAL A 407 31.95 -29.13 -9.10
C VAL A 407 33.26 -29.85 -8.73
N ARG A 408 33.85 -29.57 -7.55
CA ARG A 408 35.09 -30.19 -7.07
C ARG A 408 34.87 -31.21 -5.94
N ILE A 409 33.90 -32.11 -6.11
CA ILE A 409 33.78 -33.30 -5.28
C ILE A 409 33.84 -34.50 -6.25
N PRO A 410 34.90 -35.33 -6.21
CA PRO A 410 34.96 -36.56 -7.00
C PRO A 410 33.93 -37.59 -6.57
#